data_AF-A0A2G9MNS3-F1
#
_entry.id   AF-A0A2G9MNS3-F1
#
_cell.length_a   1.000
_cell.length_b   1.000
_cell.length_c   1.000
_cell.angle_alpha   90.00
_cell.angle_beta   90.00
_cell.angle_gamma   90.00
#
_symmetry.space_group_name_H-M   'P 1'
#
loop_
_entity.id
_entity.type
_entity.pdbx_description
1 polymer ?
#
loop_
_entity_poly.entity_id
_entity_poly.type
_entity_poly.pdbx_seq_one_letter_code
_entity_poly.pdbx_strand_id
1 'polypeptide(L)'
;MAIKNPGKASTWVFLLLVLSVYLFDVRYRLFGGYPNHYVFIIPYMLIVVFAYALLLTPEERSANGLQYLFWFSVCSLISILGPTANGLLQYHLEGILSIGILSFVWFAVLISPAWMLYLSLFFPGERAQYLSFFSALYVLIWVSFAIVWFFPQIQAISMDLEYRVVSPVIAMDYIKDQLGEGLSVAWTNTKEQYTLFWKYVSGQLEYAVNPYASRTDNMNERKVGVYLEQPKPIPTNIFYEGMPVSVEGRIKADVIENEVNLTINCNTDENVKGELYPSKDFWPVVRFFDERVDCSFDGLPVGSHNIEMSVTIENFKTLSYLRSFFINEDSLFQLRRQGKDPLKVYNLANSDFVTIRSSGPMNVGMDMGTPPIGINTESGKVQFKLGVGLSNAWQGELKKIKELFMIVPKGFEIVGITGLGKGEKAIQKINCNFLPKEDFGLCDDQLENVYRVTQEALNYLPDNLKTSAVVFNVQIEGNPQEILQKQPFTNKYFKTTVIYDYELKKKTSVIVKKR
;
A
#
# COMPACT_ATOMS: atom_id res chain seq x y z
N MET A 1 2.59 -19.98 60.36
CA MET A 1 3.81 -19.24 60.73
C MET A 1 3.76 -17.89 60.03
N ALA A 2 3.43 -16.81 60.74
CA ALA A 2 3.39 -15.48 60.15
C ALA A 2 4.81 -14.89 60.17
N ILE A 3 5.41 -14.72 58.99
CA ILE A 3 6.72 -14.08 58.84
C ILE A 3 6.51 -12.59 59.17
N LYS A 4 7.05 -12.14 60.31
CA LYS A 4 6.77 -10.81 60.89
C LYS A 4 7.40 -9.64 60.11
N ASN A 5 8.27 -9.95 59.15
CA ASN A 5 8.75 -9.03 58.12
C ASN A 5 9.06 -9.87 56.88
N PRO A 6 8.34 -9.74 55.75
CA PRO A 6 8.81 -10.29 54.49
C PRO A 6 10.14 -9.61 54.17
N GLY A 7 11.22 -10.26 54.61
CA GLY A 7 12.57 -9.74 54.48
C GLY A 7 13.00 -9.78 53.03
N LYS A 8 14.13 -9.15 52.74
CA LYS A 8 14.75 -9.13 51.39
C LYS A 8 14.70 -10.51 50.71
N ALA A 9 14.92 -11.58 51.47
CA ALA A 9 14.85 -12.96 50.99
C ALA A 9 13.51 -13.36 50.34
N SER A 10 12.35 -12.94 50.86
CA SER A 10 11.04 -13.34 50.29
C SER A 10 10.78 -12.67 48.95
N THR A 11 11.18 -11.41 48.77
CA THR A 11 11.09 -10.70 47.49
C THR A 11 11.99 -11.36 46.45
N TRP A 12 13.22 -11.73 46.82
CA TRP A 12 14.15 -12.44 45.91
C TRP A 12 13.63 -13.81 45.50
N VAL A 13 13.11 -14.59 46.45
CA VAL A 13 12.51 -15.90 46.17
C VAL A 13 11.32 -15.75 45.22
N PHE A 14 10.47 -14.76 45.43
CA PHE A 14 9.36 -14.48 44.52
C PHE A 14 9.87 -14.15 43.12
N LEU A 15 10.79 -13.19 42.97
CA LEU A 15 11.31 -12.79 41.66
C LEU A 15 11.98 -13.94 40.90
N LEU A 16 12.74 -14.80 41.59
CA LEU A 16 13.33 -16.00 41.00
C LEU A 16 12.27 -17.02 40.57
N LEU A 17 11.24 -17.23 41.37
CA LEU A 17 10.13 -18.12 41.04
C LEU A 17 9.42 -17.63 39.78
N VAL A 18 9.12 -16.34 39.70
CA VAL A 18 8.40 -15.83 38.54
C VAL A 18 9.28 -15.81 37.29
N LEU A 19 10.56 -15.47 37.41
CA LEU A 19 11.53 -15.61 36.32
C LEU A 19 11.61 -17.05 35.82
N SER A 20 11.58 -18.04 36.72
CA SER A 20 11.66 -19.46 36.37
C SER A 20 10.43 -19.94 35.61
N VAL A 21 9.22 -19.61 36.10
CA VAL A 21 7.95 -19.93 35.42
C VAL A 21 7.90 -19.26 34.06
N TYR A 22 8.38 -18.03 33.99
CA TYR A 22 8.39 -17.26 32.77
C TYR A 22 9.38 -17.80 31.72
N LEU A 23 10.63 -18.12 32.11
CA LEU A 23 11.60 -18.77 31.21
C LEU A 23 11.11 -20.13 30.73
N PHE A 24 10.39 -20.87 31.59
CA PHE A 24 9.73 -22.11 31.19
C PHE A 24 8.64 -21.88 30.13
N ASP A 25 7.79 -20.88 30.33
CA ASP A 25 6.75 -20.47 29.38
C ASP A 25 7.35 -20.04 28.02
N VAL A 26 8.36 -19.18 28.02
CA VAL A 26 9.07 -18.73 26.81
C VAL A 26 9.69 -19.91 26.06
N ARG A 27 10.44 -20.76 26.76
CA ARG A 27 11.07 -21.94 26.15
C ARG A 27 10.02 -22.83 25.49
N TYR A 28 8.90 -23.05 26.17
CA TYR A 28 7.87 -23.95 25.67
C TYR A 28 7.07 -23.34 24.52
N ARG A 29 6.86 -22.02 24.50
CA ARG A 29 6.23 -21.32 23.36
C ARG A 29 7.13 -21.20 22.14
N LEU A 30 8.43 -21.00 22.34
CA LEU A 30 9.39 -20.86 21.24
C LEU A 30 9.78 -22.21 20.63
N PHE A 31 9.92 -23.25 21.45
CA PHE A 31 10.46 -24.55 21.00
C PHE A 31 9.47 -25.71 21.06
N GLY A 32 8.35 -25.56 21.77
CA GLY A 32 7.28 -26.55 21.80
C GLY A 32 6.29 -26.29 20.67
N GLY A 33 6.20 -27.21 19.71
CA GLY A 33 5.15 -27.17 18.68
C GLY A 33 3.77 -27.05 19.35
N TYR A 34 2.99 -26.06 18.90
CA TYR A 34 1.66 -25.64 19.38
C TYR A 34 1.06 -26.48 20.53
N PRO A 35 1.40 -26.17 21.79
CA PRO A 35 0.76 -26.79 22.92
C PRO A 35 -0.46 -25.97 23.37
N ASN A 36 -1.46 -26.68 23.91
CA ASN A 36 -2.60 -26.11 24.60
C ASN A 36 -2.15 -25.05 25.63
N HIS A 37 -2.42 -23.77 25.36
CA HIS A 37 -2.07 -22.62 26.23
C HIS A 37 -2.58 -22.79 27.68
N TYR A 38 -3.56 -23.66 27.89
CA TYR A 38 -4.13 -24.01 29.19
C TYR A 38 -3.12 -24.59 30.19
N VAL A 39 -2.01 -25.20 29.75
CA VAL A 39 -0.98 -25.75 30.64
C VAL A 39 -0.32 -24.66 31.51
N PHE A 40 -0.29 -23.41 31.03
CA PHE A 40 0.33 -22.29 31.73
C PHE A 40 -0.60 -21.62 32.76
N ILE A 41 -1.91 -21.86 32.71
CA ILE A 41 -2.86 -21.23 33.63
C ILE A 41 -2.50 -21.57 35.09
N ILE A 42 -2.14 -22.82 35.35
CA ILE A 42 -1.84 -23.29 36.72
C ILE A 42 -0.58 -22.60 37.28
N PRO A 43 0.59 -22.58 36.60
CA PRO A 43 1.76 -21.84 37.06
C PRO A 43 1.51 -20.34 37.31
N TYR A 44 0.78 -19.66 36.43
CA TYR A 44 0.46 -18.24 36.60
C TYR A 44 -0.51 -17.98 37.75
N MET A 45 -1.48 -18.86 37.99
CA MET A 45 -2.35 -18.78 39.18
C MET A 45 -1.56 -18.99 40.48
N LEU A 46 -0.58 -19.90 40.47
CA LEU A 46 0.33 -20.08 41.60
C LEU A 46 1.18 -18.84 41.86
N ILE A 47 1.65 -18.15 40.80
CA ILE A 47 2.36 -16.87 40.94
C ILE A 47 1.49 -15.83 41.64
N VAL A 48 0.19 -15.73 41.32
CA VAL A 48 -0.72 -14.79 42.01
C VAL A 48 -0.79 -15.08 43.51
N VAL A 49 -0.92 -16.36 43.87
CA VAL A 49 -0.96 -16.80 45.28
C VAL A 49 0.37 -16.51 45.98
N PHE A 50 1.50 -16.79 45.33
CA PHE A 50 2.83 -16.50 45.88
C PHE A 50 3.09 -14.99 45.97
N ALA A 51 2.62 -14.19 45.02
CA ALA A 51 2.74 -12.74 45.05
C ALA A 51 2.02 -12.17 46.27
N TYR A 52 0.76 -12.60 46.48
CA TYR A 52 -0.02 -12.22 47.63
C TYR A 52 0.61 -12.65 48.96
N ALA A 53 1.18 -13.86 49.02
CA ALA A 53 1.76 -14.40 50.24
C ALA A 53 3.15 -13.83 50.59
N LEU A 54 4.00 -13.60 49.58
CA LEU A 54 5.42 -13.28 49.76
C LEU A 54 5.74 -11.79 49.62
N LEU A 55 4.96 -11.03 48.85
CA LEU A 55 5.22 -9.61 48.62
C LEU A 55 4.49 -8.69 49.58
N LEU A 56 3.35 -9.11 50.12
CA LEU A 56 2.51 -8.26 50.96
C LEU A 56 2.73 -8.52 52.46
N THR A 57 2.96 -7.46 53.22
CA THR A 57 2.95 -7.52 54.68
C THR A 57 1.56 -7.93 55.18
N PRO A 58 1.46 -8.47 56.41
CA PRO A 58 0.15 -8.75 57.02
C PRO A 58 -0.79 -7.52 57.02
N GLU A 59 -0.23 -6.33 57.22
CA GLU A 59 -0.96 -5.07 57.24
C GLU A 59 -1.45 -4.68 55.83
N GLU A 60 -0.59 -4.74 54.82
CA GLU A 60 -0.95 -4.52 53.41
C GLU A 60 -2.02 -5.51 52.93
N ARG A 61 -1.92 -6.78 53.37
CA ARG A 61 -2.93 -7.80 53.07
C ARG A 61 -4.29 -7.48 53.67
N SER A 62 -4.32 -6.96 54.90
CA SER A 62 -5.58 -6.58 55.55
C SER A 62 -6.20 -5.32 54.96
N ALA A 63 -5.39 -4.33 54.58
CA ALA A 63 -5.87 -3.03 54.10
C ALA A 63 -6.29 -3.09 52.62
N ASN A 64 -5.43 -3.65 51.76
CA ASN A 64 -5.57 -3.55 50.30
C ASN A 64 -5.43 -4.91 49.59
N GLY A 65 -5.50 -6.02 50.34
CA GLY A 65 -5.19 -7.34 49.80
C GLY A 65 -6.02 -7.73 48.57
N LEU A 66 -7.30 -7.36 48.53
CA LEU A 66 -8.19 -7.66 47.42
C LEU A 66 -7.83 -6.88 46.14
N GLN A 67 -7.38 -5.63 46.29
CA GLN A 67 -6.90 -4.81 45.18
C GLN A 67 -5.61 -5.38 44.58
N TYR A 68 -4.66 -5.81 45.42
CA TYR A 68 -3.42 -6.43 44.93
C TYR A 68 -3.70 -7.78 44.23
N LEU A 69 -4.58 -8.62 44.80
CA LEU A 69 -5.00 -9.87 44.16
C LEU A 69 -5.63 -9.64 42.80
N PHE A 70 -6.49 -8.61 42.69
CA PHE A 70 -7.11 -8.23 41.43
C PHE A 70 -6.04 -7.88 40.39
N TRP A 71 -5.11 -6.98 40.71
CA TRP A 71 -4.07 -6.57 39.76
C TRP A 71 -3.10 -7.69 39.39
N PHE A 72 -2.68 -8.52 40.34
CA PHE A 72 -1.85 -9.69 40.03
C PHE A 72 -2.57 -10.68 39.10
N SER A 73 -3.87 -10.85 39.28
CA SER A 73 -4.70 -11.69 38.40
C SER A 73 -4.83 -11.10 37.00
N VAL A 74 -5.08 -9.78 36.90
CA VAL A 74 -5.14 -9.07 35.60
C VAL A 74 -3.82 -9.17 34.85
N CYS A 75 -2.69 -8.91 35.50
CA CYS A 75 -1.36 -9.04 34.88
C CYS A 75 -1.09 -10.47 34.39
N SER A 76 -1.45 -11.47 35.18
CA SER A 76 -1.30 -12.88 34.81
C SER A 76 -2.20 -13.25 33.63
N LEU A 77 -3.44 -12.75 33.61
CA LEU A 77 -4.38 -12.96 32.52
C LEU A 77 -3.88 -12.35 31.20
N ILE A 78 -3.30 -11.14 31.25
CA ILE A 78 -2.69 -10.49 30.07
C ILE A 78 -1.53 -11.34 29.53
N SER A 79 -0.67 -11.89 30.39
CA SER A 79 0.44 -12.74 29.97
C SER A 79 0.00 -14.10 29.39
N ILE A 80 -1.13 -14.63 29.85
CA ILE A 80 -1.71 -15.88 29.30
C ILE A 80 -2.43 -15.61 27.98
N LEU A 81 -3.38 -14.68 27.96
CA LEU A 81 -4.28 -14.46 26.83
C LEU A 81 -3.69 -13.59 25.73
N GLY A 82 -2.70 -12.76 26.05
CA GLY A 82 -2.14 -11.77 25.12
C GLY A 82 -1.74 -12.39 23.78
N PRO A 83 -0.95 -13.47 23.75
CA PRO A 83 -0.54 -14.07 22.49
C PRO A 83 -1.67 -14.72 21.68
N THR A 84 -2.70 -15.28 22.33
CA THR A 84 -3.90 -15.77 21.64
C THR A 84 -4.72 -14.61 21.06
N ALA A 85 -4.87 -13.53 21.82
CA ALA A 85 -5.53 -12.31 21.36
C ALA A 85 -4.77 -11.70 20.16
N ASN A 86 -3.43 -11.76 20.16
CA ASN A 86 -2.62 -11.33 19.02
C ASN A 86 -2.89 -12.16 17.76
N GLY A 87 -2.95 -13.49 17.86
CA GLY A 87 -3.25 -14.33 16.70
C GLY A 87 -4.60 -13.98 16.07
N LEU A 88 -5.61 -13.73 16.89
CA LEU A 88 -6.94 -13.29 16.43
C LEU A 88 -6.92 -11.86 15.85
N LEU A 89 -6.19 -10.94 16.48
CA LEU A 89 -6.05 -9.56 16.01
C LEU A 89 -5.29 -9.49 14.71
N GLN A 90 -4.20 -10.24 14.54
CA GLN A 90 -3.45 -10.32 13.28
C GLN A 90 -4.34 -10.83 12.16
N TYR A 91 -5.08 -11.93 12.40
CA TYR A 91 -6.00 -12.48 11.42
C TYR A 91 -7.10 -11.49 10.97
N HIS A 92 -7.59 -10.64 11.88
CA HIS A 92 -8.66 -9.68 11.57
C HIS A 92 -8.18 -8.29 11.14
N LEU A 93 -6.94 -7.92 11.45
CA LEU A 93 -6.38 -6.59 11.17
C LEU A 93 -5.29 -6.59 10.10
N GLU A 94 -5.13 -7.69 9.36
CA GLU A 94 -4.36 -7.74 8.11
C GLU A 94 -4.85 -6.65 7.14
N GLY A 95 -4.23 -5.47 7.22
CA GLY A 95 -4.51 -4.33 6.34
C GLY A 95 -4.50 -2.94 7.00
N ILE A 96 -4.71 -2.81 8.32
CA ILE A 96 -4.96 -1.49 8.95
C ILE A 96 -3.76 -0.96 9.75
N LEU A 97 -2.95 -1.84 10.34
CA LEU A 97 -1.75 -1.48 11.11
C LEU A 97 -0.59 -2.33 10.63
N SER A 98 0.56 -1.69 10.37
CA SER A 98 1.77 -2.41 9.97
C SER A 98 2.02 -3.55 10.97
N ILE A 99 2.11 -4.78 10.44
CA ILE A 99 2.30 -6.02 11.19
C ILE A 99 3.44 -5.86 12.22
N GLY A 100 4.42 -5.01 11.95
CA GLY A 100 5.56 -4.74 12.83
C GLY A 100 5.25 -4.13 14.19
N ILE A 101 4.31 -3.18 14.34
CA ILE A 101 4.08 -2.51 15.65
C ILE A 101 3.27 -3.40 16.59
N LEU A 102 2.20 -4.01 16.07
CA LEU A 102 1.42 -4.97 16.84
C LEU A 102 2.29 -6.17 17.22
N SER A 103 3.05 -6.73 16.28
CA SER A 103 3.98 -7.82 16.58
C SER A 103 5.05 -7.41 17.58
N PHE A 104 5.56 -6.17 17.52
CA PHE A 104 6.49 -5.66 18.53
C PHE A 104 5.86 -5.64 19.91
N VAL A 105 4.71 -4.98 20.10
CA VAL A 105 4.02 -4.85 21.40
C VAL A 105 3.69 -6.23 21.97
N TRP A 106 3.27 -7.17 21.13
CA TRP A 106 2.93 -8.51 21.58
C TRP A 106 4.14 -9.40 21.84
N PHE A 107 5.18 -9.32 21.03
CA PHE A 107 6.47 -9.94 21.31
C PHE A 107 7.05 -9.38 22.61
N ALA A 108 6.87 -8.09 22.85
CA ALA A 108 7.21 -7.43 24.09
C ALA A 108 6.43 -7.99 25.29
N VAL A 109 5.11 -8.18 25.18
CA VAL A 109 4.28 -8.82 26.23
C VAL A 109 4.62 -10.30 26.41
N LEU A 110 5.08 -10.97 25.34
CA LEU A 110 5.55 -12.35 25.39
C LEU A 110 6.92 -12.46 26.04
N ILE A 111 7.78 -11.45 25.83
CA ILE A 111 9.14 -11.35 26.38
C ILE A 111 9.16 -10.72 27.78
N SER A 112 8.08 -10.07 28.13
CA SER A 112 7.95 -9.38 29.39
C SER A 112 6.58 -9.61 30.01
N PRO A 113 6.55 -10.27 31.17
CA PRO A 113 5.33 -10.34 31.92
C PRO A 113 4.87 -8.99 32.46
N ALA A 114 3.57 -8.70 32.30
CA ALA A 114 2.96 -7.47 32.77
C ALA A 114 3.14 -7.22 34.28
N TRP A 115 3.39 -8.28 35.06
CA TRP A 115 3.61 -8.16 36.51
C TRP A 115 4.93 -7.45 36.86
N MET A 116 5.98 -7.56 36.03
CA MET A 116 7.24 -6.84 36.30
C MET A 116 7.06 -5.32 36.19
N LEU A 117 6.31 -4.87 35.18
CA LEU A 117 5.92 -3.46 35.03
C LEU A 117 5.09 -2.99 36.20
N TYR A 118 4.06 -3.77 36.57
CA TYR A 118 3.18 -3.43 37.68
C TYR A 118 3.97 -3.28 39.00
N LEU A 119 4.86 -4.22 39.31
CA LEU A 119 5.70 -4.13 40.50
C LEU A 119 6.64 -2.91 40.46
N SER A 120 7.21 -2.59 39.30
CA SER A 120 8.13 -1.46 39.17
C SER A 120 7.46 -0.08 39.33
N LEU A 121 6.21 0.04 38.88
CA LEU A 121 5.49 1.32 38.87
C LEU A 121 4.69 1.58 40.15
N PHE A 122 4.17 0.52 40.78
CA PHE A 122 3.14 0.67 41.82
C PHE A 122 3.55 0.21 43.22
N PHE A 123 4.79 -0.26 43.44
CA PHE A 123 5.32 -0.58 44.78
C PHE A 123 6.38 0.44 45.25
N PRO A 124 5.96 1.61 45.77
CA PRO A 124 6.88 2.59 46.37
C PRO A 124 7.41 2.14 47.75
N GLY A 125 8.62 2.57 48.12
CA GLY A 125 9.19 2.37 49.48
C GLY A 125 10.64 1.85 49.50
N GLU A 126 11.14 1.39 50.65
CA GLU A 126 12.50 0.79 50.77
C GLU A 126 12.68 -0.46 49.88
N ARG A 127 11.57 -1.11 49.49
CA ARG A 127 11.55 -2.18 48.49
C ARG A 127 11.80 -1.68 47.06
N ALA A 128 11.64 -0.38 46.81
CA ALA A 128 11.86 0.25 45.51
C ALA A 128 13.33 0.22 45.07
N GLN A 129 14.31 0.12 45.98
CA GLN A 129 15.72 -0.03 45.59
C GLN A 129 16.01 -1.37 44.90
N TYR A 130 15.26 -2.43 45.26
CA TYR A 130 15.39 -3.73 44.60
C TYR A 130 14.59 -3.75 43.31
N LEU A 131 13.39 -3.17 43.35
CA LEU A 131 12.55 -3.03 42.16
C LEU A 131 13.17 -2.08 41.14
N SER A 132 14.02 -1.11 41.54
CA SER A 132 14.73 -0.22 40.62
C SER A 132 15.87 -0.92 39.87
N PHE A 133 16.56 -1.86 40.52
CA PHE A 133 17.53 -2.71 39.83
C PHE A 133 16.84 -3.59 38.78
N PHE A 134 15.74 -4.25 39.16
CA PHE A 134 14.98 -5.06 38.22
C PHE A 134 14.29 -4.22 37.15
N SER A 135 13.80 -3.03 37.47
CA SER A 135 13.20 -2.13 36.48
C SER A 135 14.24 -1.54 35.53
N ALA A 136 15.46 -1.26 36.00
CA ALA A 136 16.56 -0.82 35.14
C ALA A 136 17.02 -1.95 34.21
N LEU A 137 17.24 -3.15 34.76
CA LEU A 137 17.56 -4.35 33.96
C LEU A 137 16.46 -4.62 32.93
N TYR A 138 15.21 -4.44 33.35
CA TYR A 138 14.05 -4.58 32.51
C TYR A 138 14.03 -3.53 31.39
N VAL A 139 14.14 -2.24 31.71
CA VAL A 139 14.22 -1.16 30.71
C VAL A 139 15.37 -1.41 29.74
N LEU A 140 16.53 -1.90 30.22
CA LEU A 140 17.64 -2.29 29.36
C LEU A 140 17.26 -3.42 28.40
N ILE A 141 16.64 -4.49 28.90
CA ILE A 141 16.12 -5.58 28.06
C ILE A 141 15.17 -5.03 26.98
N TRP A 142 14.27 -4.12 27.35
CA TRP A 142 13.32 -3.50 26.41
C TRP A 142 13.99 -2.63 25.36
N VAL A 143 14.96 -1.81 25.77
CA VAL A 143 15.74 -0.98 24.85
C VAL A 143 16.53 -1.88 23.90
N SER A 144 17.16 -2.95 24.40
CA SER A 144 17.87 -3.93 23.58
C SER A 144 16.94 -4.61 22.56
N PHE A 145 15.74 -5.02 22.97
CA PHE A 145 14.77 -5.64 22.05
C PHE A 145 14.18 -4.65 21.05
N ALA A 146 13.89 -3.42 21.47
CA ALA A 146 13.47 -2.37 20.55
C ALA A 146 14.56 -2.12 19.49
N ILE A 147 15.84 -2.09 19.90
CA ILE A 147 16.95 -1.97 18.96
C ILE A 147 17.02 -3.18 18.02
N VAL A 148 16.86 -4.42 18.48
CA VAL A 148 16.85 -5.58 17.56
C VAL A 148 15.67 -5.51 16.59
N TRP A 149 14.50 -5.06 17.04
CA TRP A 149 13.27 -5.08 16.25
C TRP A 149 13.17 -3.94 15.24
N PHE A 150 13.56 -2.72 15.63
CA PHE A 150 13.46 -1.55 14.77
C PHE A 150 14.62 -1.41 13.77
N PHE A 151 15.63 -2.28 13.86
CA PHE A 151 16.78 -2.28 12.97
C PHE A 151 16.79 -3.56 12.13
N PRO A 152 16.21 -3.55 10.91
CA PRO A 152 16.09 -4.72 10.03
C PRO A 152 17.43 -5.39 9.71
N GLN A 153 18.52 -4.63 9.77
CA GLN A 153 19.88 -5.14 9.60
C GLN A 153 20.25 -6.16 10.69
N ILE A 154 19.83 -5.92 11.93
CA ILE A 154 20.05 -6.84 13.06
C ILE A 154 19.18 -8.09 12.90
N GLN A 155 17.95 -7.94 12.39
CA GLN A 155 17.09 -9.09 12.06
C GLN A 155 17.67 -9.97 10.94
N ALA A 156 18.24 -9.35 9.91
CA ALA A 156 18.90 -10.08 8.83
C ALA A 156 20.11 -10.87 9.34
N ILE A 157 20.89 -10.27 10.25
CA ILE A 157 22.00 -10.93 10.94
C ILE A 157 21.52 -12.10 11.81
N SER A 158 20.43 -11.95 12.57
CA SER A 158 19.91 -13.04 13.39
C SER A 158 19.42 -14.23 12.56
N MET A 159 18.82 -13.98 11.39
CA MET A 159 18.40 -15.04 10.47
C MET A 159 19.60 -15.77 9.82
N ASP A 160 20.69 -15.06 9.48
CA ASP A 160 21.92 -15.70 8.95
C ASP A 160 22.65 -16.50 10.05
N LEU A 161 22.62 -16.05 11.30
CA LEU A 161 23.14 -16.78 12.46
C LEU A 161 22.35 -18.06 12.77
N GLU A 162 21.04 -18.08 12.53
CA GLU A 162 20.22 -19.29 12.72
C GLU A 162 20.52 -20.36 11.67
N TYR A 163 20.90 -19.94 10.45
CA TYR A 163 21.28 -20.85 9.36
C TYR A 163 22.68 -21.43 9.50
N ARG A 164 23.56 -20.73 10.22
CA ARG A 164 24.94 -21.16 10.46
C ARG A 164 25.00 -21.74 11.88
N VAL A 165 25.06 -23.07 12.01
CA VAL A 165 25.30 -23.73 13.30
C VAL A 165 26.72 -23.36 13.76
N VAL A 166 26.86 -22.23 14.46
CA VAL A 166 28.14 -21.69 14.87
C VAL A 166 28.29 -21.77 16.38
N SER A 167 29.51 -22.15 16.81
CA SER A 167 30.01 -22.01 18.18
C SER A 167 29.62 -20.65 18.79
N PRO A 168 29.14 -20.60 20.05
CA PRO A 168 28.77 -19.37 20.74
C PRO A 168 29.85 -18.28 20.74
N VAL A 169 31.12 -18.68 20.62
CA VAL A 169 32.28 -17.76 20.61
C VAL A 169 32.34 -16.96 19.30
N ILE A 170 32.18 -17.63 18.16
CA ILE A 170 32.22 -16.97 16.84
C ILE A 170 30.94 -16.14 16.64
N ALA A 171 29.80 -16.58 17.19
CA ALA A 171 28.59 -15.77 17.23
C ALA A 171 28.80 -14.49 18.05
N MET A 172 29.51 -14.56 19.19
CA MET A 172 29.83 -13.38 20.00
C MET A 172 30.78 -12.41 19.31
N ASP A 173 31.85 -12.90 18.67
CA ASP A 173 32.77 -12.01 17.94
C ASP A 173 32.08 -11.35 16.75
N TYR A 174 31.25 -12.10 16.01
CA TYR A 174 30.44 -11.57 14.92
C TYR A 174 29.42 -10.53 15.40
N ILE A 175 28.71 -10.81 16.50
CA ILE A 175 27.77 -9.87 17.13
C ILE A 175 28.51 -8.61 17.60
N LYS A 176 29.72 -8.73 18.14
CA LYS A 176 30.51 -7.60 18.63
C LYS A 176 30.97 -6.69 17.49
N ASP A 177 31.47 -7.27 16.40
CA ASP A 177 31.92 -6.50 15.24
C ASP A 177 30.74 -5.83 14.53
N GLN A 178 29.63 -6.57 14.35
CA GLN A 178 28.42 -6.03 13.73
C GLN A 178 27.66 -5.04 14.63
N LEU A 179 27.66 -5.19 15.96
CA LEU A 179 27.08 -4.19 16.87
C LEU A 179 27.95 -2.94 16.94
N GLY A 180 29.28 -3.06 16.87
CA GLY A 180 30.18 -1.90 16.87
C GLY A 180 30.00 -1.04 15.61
N GLU A 181 29.95 -1.68 14.45
CA GLU A 181 29.68 -1.01 13.17
C GLU A 181 28.20 -0.58 13.09
N GLY A 182 27.27 -1.43 13.51
CA GLY A 182 25.83 -1.15 13.50
C GLY A 182 25.41 -0.02 14.44
N LEU A 183 25.96 0.09 15.65
CA LEU A 183 25.65 1.17 16.59
C LEU A 183 26.27 2.50 16.16
N SER A 184 27.48 2.50 15.60
CA SER A 184 28.10 3.72 15.08
C SER A 184 27.37 4.24 13.84
N VAL A 185 26.98 3.35 12.93
CA VAL A 185 26.14 3.65 11.76
C VAL A 185 24.72 4.04 12.18
N ALA A 186 24.11 3.38 13.16
CA ALA A 186 22.81 3.75 13.71
C ALA A 186 22.84 5.14 14.35
N TRP A 187 23.92 5.48 15.08
CA TRP A 187 24.08 6.76 15.73
C TRP A 187 24.26 7.90 14.73
N THR A 188 25.13 7.75 13.72
CA THR A 188 25.32 8.77 12.68
C THR A 188 24.14 8.87 11.72
N ASN A 189 23.43 7.76 11.47
CA ASN A 189 22.25 7.74 10.61
C ASN A 189 20.94 7.98 11.37
N THR A 190 20.93 8.20 12.69
CA THR A 190 19.66 8.41 13.43
C THR A 190 18.82 9.54 12.86
N LYS A 191 19.43 10.62 12.34
CA LYS A 191 18.68 11.72 11.72
C LYS A 191 18.07 11.33 10.37
N GLU A 192 18.84 10.64 9.52
CA GLU A 192 18.37 10.16 8.21
C GLU A 192 17.36 9.01 8.35
N GLN A 193 17.60 8.09 9.28
CA GLN A 193 16.72 6.98 9.64
C GLN A 193 15.44 7.47 10.32
N TYR A 194 15.51 8.49 11.18
CA TYR A 194 14.32 9.15 11.72
C TYR A 194 13.50 9.79 10.60
N THR A 195 14.14 10.46 9.64
CA THR A 195 13.42 10.97 8.45
C THR A 195 12.85 9.85 7.57
N LEU A 196 13.55 8.71 7.41
CA LEU A 196 13.05 7.56 6.66
C LEU A 196 11.89 6.87 7.38
N PHE A 197 11.96 6.72 8.70
CA PHE A 197 10.89 6.20 9.54
C PHE A 197 9.68 7.13 9.51
N TRP A 198 9.87 8.44 9.67
CA TRP A 198 8.78 9.39 9.55
C TRP A 198 8.22 9.46 8.13
N LYS A 199 9.05 9.33 7.10
CA LYS A 199 8.60 9.23 5.70
C LYS A 199 7.82 7.93 5.44
N TYR A 200 8.24 6.83 6.05
CA TYR A 200 7.54 5.55 5.99
C TYR A 200 6.20 5.65 6.73
N VAL A 201 6.18 6.11 7.98
CA VAL A 201 4.96 6.28 8.78
C VAL A 201 4.02 7.32 8.16
N SER A 202 4.53 8.46 7.70
CA SER A 202 3.70 9.48 7.03
C SER A 202 3.19 8.99 5.68
N GLY A 203 4.01 8.25 4.92
CA GLY A 203 3.58 7.60 3.69
C GLY A 203 2.48 6.56 3.96
N GLN A 204 2.62 5.73 4.99
CA GLN A 204 1.61 4.75 5.39
C GLN A 204 0.32 5.40 5.90
N LEU A 205 0.41 6.49 6.66
CA LEU A 205 -0.76 7.29 7.05
C LEU A 205 -1.42 7.92 5.83
N GLU A 206 -0.65 8.44 4.87
CA GLU A 206 -1.16 8.97 3.61
C GLU A 206 -1.83 7.86 2.76
N TYR A 207 -1.27 6.64 2.76
CA TYR A 207 -1.85 5.47 2.09
C TYR A 207 -3.14 4.98 2.75
N ALA A 208 -3.23 4.98 4.07
CA ALA A 208 -4.44 4.63 4.80
C ALA A 208 -5.55 5.69 4.62
N VAL A 209 -5.18 6.97 4.47
CA VAL A 209 -6.11 8.08 4.27
C VAL A 209 -6.57 8.19 2.81
N ASN A 210 -5.76 7.75 1.84
CA ASN A 210 -6.10 7.80 0.41
C ASN A 210 -5.77 6.50 -0.33
N PRO A 211 -6.67 5.50 -0.31
CA PRO A 211 -6.45 4.21 -0.98
C PRO A 211 -6.27 4.36 -2.51
N TYR A 212 -6.84 5.39 -3.12
CA TYR A 212 -6.67 5.66 -4.57
C TYR A 212 -5.22 6.03 -4.91
N ALA A 213 -4.59 6.88 -4.09
CA ALA A 213 -3.18 7.24 -4.28
C ALA A 213 -2.27 6.02 -4.11
N SER A 214 -2.51 5.22 -3.07
CA SER A 214 -1.78 3.96 -2.83
C SER A 214 -1.82 3.03 -4.03
N ARG A 215 -3.03 2.82 -4.57
CA ARG A 215 -3.23 1.94 -5.72
C ARG A 215 -2.50 2.46 -6.96
N THR A 216 -2.55 3.77 -7.20
CA THR A 216 -1.91 4.39 -8.38
C THR A 216 -0.39 4.38 -8.27
N ASP A 217 0.18 4.63 -7.09
CA ASP A 217 1.64 4.63 -6.86
C ASP A 217 2.24 3.25 -7.13
N ASN A 218 1.64 2.19 -6.56
CA ASN A 218 2.07 0.80 -6.77
C ASN A 218 2.04 0.40 -8.26
N MET A 219 1.20 1.06 -9.06
CA MET A 219 1.03 0.82 -10.50
C MET A 219 1.89 1.73 -11.38
N ASN A 220 2.38 2.84 -10.84
CA ASN A 220 3.27 3.73 -11.59
C ASN A 220 4.64 3.05 -11.80
N GLU A 221 5.10 2.28 -10.82
CA GLU A 221 6.40 1.59 -10.84
C GLU A 221 6.44 0.36 -11.78
N ARG A 222 5.29 -0.23 -12.11
CA ARG A 222 5.18 -1.45 -12.93
C ARG A 222 4.50 -1.14 -14.25
N LYS A 223 4.98 -1.71 -15.36
CA LYS A 223 4.30 -1.53 -16.66
C LYS A 223 3.06 -2.42 -16.71
N VAL A 224 1.87 -1.81 -16.78
CA VAL A 224 0.59 -2.50 -16.76
C VAL A 224 -0.08 -2.41 -18.12
N GLY A 225 -0.25 -3.54 -18.80
CA GLY A 225 -1.18 -3.67 -19.91
C GLY A 225 -0.92 -4.91 -20.73
N VAL A 226 -1.54 -4.98 -21.91
CA VAL A 226 -1.40 -6.10 -22.85
C VAL A 226 -0.33 -5.79 -23.88
N TYR A 227 0.47 -6.80 -24.21
CA TYR A 227 1.56 -6.78 -25.16
C TYR A 227 1.40 -7.94 -26.13
N LEU A 228 1.56 -7.65 -27.42
CA LEU A 228 1.65 -8.62 -28.48
C LEU A 228 3.11 -8.68 -28.96
N GLU A 229 3.77 -9.81 -28.72
CA GLU A 229 5.10 -10.05 -29.26
C GLU A 229 5.03 -10.17 -30.79
N GLN A 230 6.17 -9.94 -31.44
CA GLN A 230 6.28 -10.03 -32.89
C GLN A 230 5.92 -11.46 -33.35
N PRO A 231 4.87 -11.65 -34.17
CA PRO A 231 4.48 -12.97 -34.64
C PRO A 231 5.55 -13.58 -35.55
N LYS A 232 5.76 -14.88 -35.43
CA LYS A 232 6.80 -15.64 -36.14
C LYS A 232 6.19 -16.80 -36.92
N PRO A 233 6.52 -16.96 -38.21
CA PRO A 233 6.05 -18.10 -38.97
C PRO A 233 6.76 -19.40 -38.53
N ILE A 234 6.02 -20.51 -38.51
CA ILE A 234 6.50 -21.82 -38.08
C ILE A 234 6.17 -22.87 -39.15
N PRO A 235 7.12 -23.77 -39.49
CA PRO A 235 8.49 -23.85 -38.99
C PRO A 235 9.46 -22.88 -39.68
N THR A 236 9.09 -22.30 -40.83
CA THR A 236 9.94 -21.38 -41.59
C THR A 236 9.11 -20.24 -42.16
N ASN A 237 9.73 -19.21 -42.73
CA ASN A 237 9.04 -18.14 -43.46
C ASN A 237 8.78 -18.47 -44.95
N ILE A 238 9.21 -19.63 -45.44
CA ILE A 238 9.02 -20.10 -46.81
C ILE A 238 8.14 -21.35 -46.79
N PHE A 239 7.00 -21.26 -47.47
CA PHE A 239 6.04 -22.35 -47.64
C PHE A 239 5.92 -22.70 -49.12
N TYR A 240 5.31 -23.84 -49.43
CA TYR A 240 5.00 -24.23 -50.80
C TYR A 240 3.48 -24.22 -51.03
N GLU A 241 3.08 -24.01 -52.27
CA GLU A 241 1.67 -24.03 -52.69
C GLU A 241 0.96 -25.29 -52.16
N GLY A 242 -0.19 -25.07 -51.51
CA GLY A 242 -1.00 -26.12 -50.89
C GLY A 242 -0.52 -26.62 -49.53
N MET A 243 0.59 -26.09 -48.97
CA MET A 243 0.97 -26.36 -47.58
C MET A 243 0.27 -25.40 -46.62
N PRO A 244 -0.12 -25.86 -45.43
CA PRO A 244 -0.66 -24.98 -44.41
C PRO A 244 0.42 -23.99 -43.95
N VAL A 245 0.00 -22.75 -43.73
CA VAL A 245 0.87 -21.67 -43.23
C VAL A 245 0.49 -21.43 -41.78
N SER A 246 1.46 -21.50 -40.87
CA SER A 246 1.23 -21.25 -39.44
C SER A 246 2.11 -20.11 -38.93
N VAL A 247 1.51 -19.23 -38.13
CA VAL A 247 2.16 -18.10 -37.48
C VAL A 247 1.87 -18.12 -35.99
N GLU A 248 2.91 -18.17 -35.19
CA GLU A 248 2.83 -18.11 -33.73
C GLU A 248 2.96 -16.66 -33.25
N GLY A 249 2.03 -16.25 -32.40
CA GLY A 249 2.11 -15.03 -31.60
C GLY A 249 2.17 -15.37 -30.11
N ARG A 250 2.72 -14.45 -29.32
CA ARG A 250 2.73 -14.54 -27.86
C ARG A 250 2.11 -13.28 -27.28
N ILE A 251 1.13 -13.47 -26.40
CA ILE A 251 0.41 -12.39 -25.74
C ILE A 251 0.80 -12.39 -24.28
N LYS A 252 1.34 -11.27 -23.82
CA LYS A 252 1.66 -11.04 -22.40
C LYS A 252 0.74 -9.96 -21.88
N ALA A 253 0.18 -10.13 -20.70
CA ALA A 253 -0.62 -9.10 -20.07
C ALA A 253 -0.37 -9.02 -18.57
N ASP A 254 -0.21 -7.79 -18.10
CA ASP A 254 -0.24 -7.44 -16.69
C ASP A 254 -1.38 -6.44 -16.51
N VAL A 255 -2.49 -6.87 -15.91
CA VAL A 255 -3.73 -6.09 -15.82
C VAL A 255 -4.04 -5.72 -14.36
N ILE A 256 -4.62 -4.53 -14.17
CA ILE A 256 -5.02 -4.03 -12.84
C ILE A 256 -6.27 -4.75 -12.39
N GLU A 257 -6.10 -5.82 -11.60
CA GLU A 257 -7.11 -6.54 -10.79
C GLU A 257 -8.32 -7.14 -11.50
N ASN A 258 -8.72 -6.56 -12.62
CA ASN A 258 -9.93 -6.88 -13.34
C ASN A 258 -9.60 -7.78 -14.51
N GLU A 259 -10.56 -8.63 -14.80
CA GLU A 259 -10.58 -9.40 -16.02
C GLU A 259 -10.73 -8.46 -17.21
N VAL A 260 -9.78 -8.53 -18.12
CA VAL A 260 -9.83 -7.80 -19.39
C VAL A 260 -10.13 -8.80 -20.49
N ASN A 261 -11.13 -8.51 -21.31
CA ASN A 261 -11.49 -9.37 -22.44
C ASN A 261 -10.58 -9.03 -23.62
N LEU A 262 -9.91 -10.05 -24.15
CA LEU A 262 -9.16 -9.94 -25.39
C LEU A 262 -9.90 -10.64 -26.52
N THR A 263 -9.97 -9.97 -27.66
CA THR A 263 -10.43 -10.52 -28.93
C THR A 263 -9.25 -10.54 -29.89
N ILE A 264 -8.86 -11.73 -30.34
CA ILE A 264 -7.70 -11.92 -31.21
C ILE A 264 -8.20 -12.13 -32.62
N ASN A 265 -7.61 -11.44 -33.58
CA ASN A 265 -7.85 -11.64 -35.00
C ASN A 265 -6.54 -11.93 -35.72
N CYS A 266 -6.60 -12.75 -36.76
CA CYS A 266 -5.46 -13.02 -37.61
C CYS A 266 -5.91 -13.08 -39.06
N ASN A 267 -5.39 -12.17 -39.88
CA ASN A 267 -5.77 -12.03 -41.28
C ASN A 267 -4.54 -11.81 -42.16
N THR A 268 -4.62 -12.18 -43.44
CA THR A 268 -3.65 -11.75 -44.46
C THR A 268 -3.96 -10.34 -44.96
N ASP A 269 -3.06 -9.76 -45.73
CA ASP A 269 -3.26 -8.51 -46.48
C ASP A 269 -4.37 -8.59 -47.54
N GLU A 270 -4.71 -9.79 -47.98
CA GLU A 270 -5.88 -10.08 -48.83
C GLU A 270 -7.17 -10.34 -48.02
N ASN A 271 -7.15 -10.10 -46.70
CA ASN A 271 -8.26 -10.36 -45.77
C ASN A 271 -8.70 -11.84 -45.69
N VAL A 272 -7.81 -12.78 -46.01
CA VAL A 272 -8.06 -14.20 -45.71
C VAL A 272 -7.94 -14.38 -44.20
N LYS A 273 -9.00 -14.89 -43.56
CA LYS A 273 -9.03 -15.11 -42.11
C LYS A 273 -8.34 -16.43 -41.77
N GLY A 274 -7.39 -16.38 -40.83
CA GLY A 274 -6.74 -17.58 -40.30
C GLY A 274 -7.54 -18.20 -39.16
N GLU A 275 -7.37 -19.51 -38.96
CA GLU A 275 -7.89 -20.24 -37.81
C GLU A 275 -6.97 -20.06 -36.61
N LEU A 276 -7.53 -19.61 -35.48
CA LEU A 276 -6.78 -19.41 -34.24
C LEU A 276 -6.78 -20.68 -33.39
N TYR A 277 -5.62 -21.04 -32.85
CA TYR A 277 -5.46 -22.12 -31.89
C TYR A 277 -4.79 -21.60 -30.60
N PRO A 278 -5.44 -21.81 -29.42
CA PRO A 278 -6.76 -22.41 -29.26
C PRO A 278 -7.89 -21.46 -29.73
N SER A 279 -8.94 -22.03 -30.31
CA SER A 279 -10.10 -21.28 -30.80
C SER A 279 -10.97 -20.85 -29.63
N LYS A 280 -10.87 -19.58 -29.23
CA LYS A 280 -11.71 -18.95 -28.21
C LYS A 280 -12.16 -17.59 -28.73
N ASP A 281 -13.45 -17.31 -28.60
CA ASP A 281 -14.01 -16.00 -28.98
C ASP A 281 -13.49 -14.88 -28.07
N PHE A 282 -13.30 -15.19 -26.78
CA PHE A 282 -12.80 -14.26 -25.77
C PHE A 282 -11.79 -14.92 -24.84
N TRP A 283 -10.78 -14.15 -24.48
CA TRP A 283 -9.77 -14.55 -23.51
C TRP A 283 -9.92 -13.72 -22.23
N PRO A 284 -10.43 -14.32 -21.15
CA PRO A 284 -10.50 -13.66 -19.87
C PRO A 284 -9.09 -13.56 -19.28
N VAL A 285 -8.53 -12.36 -19.25
CA VAL A 285 -7.19 -12.13 -18.72
C VAL A 285 -7.27 -11.69 -17.28
N VAL A 286 -6.87 -12.58 -16.38
CA VAL A 286 -6.59 -12.26 -14.97
C VAL A 286 -5.09 -12.02 -14.81
N ARG A 287 -4.68 -11.24 -13.79
CA ARG A 287 -3.29 -10.84 -13.49
C ARG A 287 -2.21 -11.84 -13.97
N PHE A 288 -1.18 -11.34 -14.64
CA PHE A 288 -0.05 -12.12 -15.19
C PHE A 288 -0.48 -13.22 -16.17
N PHE A 289 -0.90 -12.81 -17.36
CA PHE A 289 -1.24 -13.70 -18.45
C PHE A 289 -0.10 -13.77 -19.45
N ASP A 290 0.28 -14.98 -19.84
CA ASP A 290 1.31 -15.22 -20.83
C ASP A 290 0.94 -16.46 -21.64
N GLU A 291 0.30 -16.24 -22.79
CA GLU A 291 -0.24 -17.30 -23.62
C GLU A 291 0.33 -17.25 -25.03
N ARG A 292 0.44 -18.44 -25.62
CA ARG A 292 0.81 -18.64 -27.01
C ARG A 292 -0.46 -18.81 -27.84
N VAL A 293 -0.49 -18.14 -28.99
CA VAL A 293 -1.62 -18.23 -29.94
C VAL A 293 -1.06 -18.50 -31.32
N ASP A 294 -1.47 -19.62 -31.90
CA ASP A 294 -1.12 -19.99 -33.26
C ASP A 294 -2.24 -19.58 -34.22
N CYS A 295 -1.87 -19.05 -35.38
CA CYS A 295 -2.78 -18.73 -36.47
C CYS A 295 -2.43 -19.58 -37.68
N SER A 296 -3.37 -20.37 -38.18
CA SER A 296 -3.17 -21.32 -39.27
C SER A 296 -4.03 -20.97 -40.48
N PHE A 297 -3.51 -21.22 -41.68
CA PHE A 297 -4.20 -21.10 -42.95
C PHE A 297 -4.05 -22.43 -43.70
N ASP A 298 -5.12 -22.95 -44.32
CA ASP A 298 -5.11 -24.21 -45.09
C ASP A 298 -4.30 -24.15 -46.40
N GLY A 299 -3.72 -22.98 -46.69
CA GLY A 299 -2.91 -22.70 -47.86
C GLY A 299 -3.11 -21.25 -48.29
N LEU A 300 -2.05 -20.64 -48.78
CA LEU A 300 -2.08 -19.29 -49.36
C LEU A 300 -1.62 -19.37 -50.83
N PRO A 301 -2.08 -18.47 -51.71
CA PRO A 301 -1.66 -18.47 -53.10
C PRO A 301 -0.15 -18.16 -53.21
N VAL A 302 0.48 -18.59 -54.30
CA VAL A 302 1.91 -18.31 -54.56
C VAL A 302 2.16 -16.81 -54.57
N GLY A 303 3.09 -16.35 -53.71
CA GLY A 303 3.32 -14.93 -53.50
C GLY A 303 3.95 -14.62 -52.15
N SER A 304 4.10 -13.33 -51.87
CA SER A 304 4.50 -12.82 -50.55
C SER A 304 3.27 -12.28 -49.86
N HIS A 305 2.99 -12.76 -48.65
CA HIS A 305 1.82 -12.36 -47.85
C HIS A 305 2.27 -11.71 -46.55
N ASN A 306 1.50 -10.72 -46.10
CA ASN A 306 1.68 -10.14 -44.77
C ASN A 306 0.56 -10.63 -43.85
N ILE A 307 0.92 -11.41 -42.85
CA ILE A 307 -0.01 -11.90 -41.84
C ILE A 307 -0.04 -10.87 -40.71
N GLU A 308 -1.18 -10.22 -40.51
CA GLU A 308 -1.45 -9.31 -39.40
C GLU A 308 -2.16 -10.08 -38.29
N MET A 309 -1.54 -10.12 -37.12
CA MET A 309 -2.18 -10.51 -35.88
C MET A 309 -2.59 -9.24 -35.15
N SER A 310 -3.88 -9.13 -34.81
CA SER A 310 -4.40 -8.05 -34.00
C SER A 310 -5.05 -8.56 -32.72
N VAL A 311 -4.91 -7.78 -31.65
CA VAL A 311 -5.51 -8.05 -30.35
C VAL A 311 -6.28 -6.81 -29.95
N THR A 312 -7.60 -6.93 -29.85
CA THR A 312 -8.47 -5.88 -29.31
C THR A 312 -8.67 -6.13 -27.83
N ILE A 313 -8.46 -5.09 -27.04
CA ILE A 313 -8.51 -5.11 -25.58
C ILE A 313 -9.67 -4.22 -25.16
N GLU A 314 -10.65 -4.80 -24.48
CA GLU A 314 -11.87 -4.10 -24.08
C GLU A 314 -11.83 -3.66 -22.60
N ASN A 315 -12.36 -2.47 -22.31
CA ASN A 315 -12.54 -1.94 -20.96
C ASN A 315 -11.23 -1.80 -20.15
N PHE A 316 -10.12 -1.49 -20.81
CA PHE A 316 -8.87 -1.23 -20.11
C PHE A 316 -8.98 0.05 -19.27
N LYS A 317 -8.45 0.03 -18.05
CA LYS A 317 -8.55 1.13 -17.08
C LYS A 317 -7.19 1.77 -16.81
N THR A 318 -7.12 3.09 -16.94
CA THR A 318 -5.99 3.91 -16.45
C THR A 318 -6.47 4.78 -15.30
N LEU A 319 -5.73 4.76 -14.19
CA LEU A 319 -5.94 5.60 -13.01
C LEU A 319 -4.91 6.72 -12.97
N SER A 320 -5.31 7.88 -12.47
CA SER A 320 -4.44 9.05 -12.37
C SER A 320 -4.89 9.94 -11.22
N TYR A 321 -3.95 10.52 -10.47
CA TYR A 321 -4.25 11.53 -9.46
C TYR A 321 -3.26 12.70 -9.49
N LEU A 322 -3.75 13.87 -9.08
CA LEU A 322 -2.98 15.09 -8.93
C LEU A 322 -3.15 15.60 -7.51
N ARG A 323 -2.04 15.69 -6.79
CA ARG A 323 -1.98 16.33 -5.48
C ARG A 323 -1.77 17.84 -5.69
N SER A 324 -2.75 18.63 -5.25
CA SER A 324 -2.68 20.09 -5.29
C SER A 324 -2.78 20.67 -3.88
N PHE A 325 -2.28 21.88 -3.72
CA PHE A 325 -2.23 22.55 -2.43
C PHE A 325 -2.95 23.88 -2.50
N PHE A 326 -3.63 24.22 -1.42
CA PHE A 326 -4.42 25.43 -1.30
C PHE A 326 -3.98 26.22 -0.07
N ILE A 327 -3.98 27.53 -0.23
CA ILE A 327 -3.59 28.52 0.80
C ILE A 327 -4.57 29.70 0.69
N ASN A 328 -4.78 30.44 1.77
CA ASN A 328 -5.48 31.73 1.70
C ASN A 328 -4.81 32.68 0.67
N GLU A 329 -5.61 33.33 -0.17
CA GLU A 329 -5.13 34.15 -1.30
C GLU A 329 -4.24 35.32 -0.84
N ASP A 330 -4.60 36.02 0.23
CA ASP A 330 -3.81 37.14 0.76
C ASP A 330 -2.44 36.67 1.25
N SER A 331 -2.41 35.51 1.92
CA SER A 331 -1.16 34.89 2.37
C SER A 331 -0.27 34.52 1.19
N LEU A 332 -0.85 33.93 0.12
CA LEU A 332 -0.12 33.62 -1.11
C LEU A 332 0.45 34.88 -1.76
N PHE A 333 -0.37 35.93 -1.87
CA PHE A 333 0.04 37.21 -2.43
C PHE A 333 1.17 37.85 -1.63
N GLN A 334 1.08 37.85 -0.29
CA GLN A 334 2.13 38.38 0.59
C GLN A 334 3.46 37.62 0.43
N LEU A 335 3.42 36.29 0.38
CA LEU A 335 4.62 35.46 0.18
C LEU A 335 5.27 35.73 -1.18
N ARG A 336 4.46 35.79 -2.24
CA ARG A 336 4.94 36.12 -3.60
C ARG A 336 5.53 37.53 -3.67
N ARG A 337 4.94 38.53 -3.01
CA ARG A 337 5.49 39.90 -2.91
C ARG A 337 6.83 39.96 -2.18
N GLN A 338 7.05 39.08 -1.22
CA GLN A 338 8.33 38.95 -0.51
C GLN A 338 9.37 38.15 -1.29
N GLY A 339 9.05 37.65 -2.50
CA GLY A 339 9.92 36.76 -3.26
C GLY A 339 10.14 35.41 -2.60
N LYS A 340 9.25 35.00 -1.68
CA LYS A 340 9.34 33.71 -0.99
C LYS A 340 8.48 32.68 -1.70
N ASP A 341 9.05 31.50 -1.91
CA ASP A 341 8.32 30.33 -2.39
C ASP A 341 7.44 29.79 -1.25
N PRO A 342 6.09 29.79 -1.39
CA PRO A 342 5.19 29.31 -0.36
C PRO A 342 5.50 27.88 0.09
N LEU A 343 5.89 27.01 -0.84
CA LEU A 343 6.10 25.60 -0.56
C LEU A 343 7.36 25.40 0.31
N LYS A 344 8.40 26.18 0.05
CA LYS A 344 9.62 26.17 0.86
C LYS A 344 9.38 26.74 2.25
N VAL A 345 8.57 27.81 2.36
CA VAL A 345 8.26 28.43 3.67
C VAL A 345 7.56 27.45 4.61
N TYR A 346 6.70 26.58 4.08
CA TYR A 346 5.98 25.57 4.87
C TYR A 346 6.66 24.18 4.83
N ASN A 347 7.90 24.07 4.37
CA ASN A 347 8.67 22.82 4.28
C ASN A 347 7.96 21.70 3.48
N LEU A 348 7.23 22.05 2.43
CA LEU A 348 6.57 21.12 1.50
C LEU A 348 7.54 20.68 0.37
N ALA A 349 8.82 20.48 0.69
CA ALA A 349 9.91 20.39 -0.30
C ALA A 349 9.86 19.19 -1.27
N ASN A 350 9.08 18.14 -0.96
CA ASN A 350 8.84 16.99 -1.85
C ASN A 350 7.53 17.16 -2.65
N SER A 351 7.24 18.37 -3.10
CA SER A 351 6.00 18.69 -3.82
C SER A 351 6.22 18.62 -5.33
N ASP A 352 6.63 17.47 -5.86
CA ASP A 352 6.52 17.26 -7.28
C ASP A 352 5.01 17.24 -7.61
N PHE A 353 4.49 18.35 -8.13
CA PHE A 353 3.09 18.51 -8.57
C PHE A 353 2.83 17.78 -9.89
N VAL A 354 3.51 16.67 -10.05
CA VAL A 354 3.44 15.83 -11.21
C VAL A 354 2.26 14.89 -10.98
N THR A 355 1.43 14.77 -11.99
CA THR A 355 0.39 13.75 -12.00
C THR A 355 1.01 12.38 -11.81
N ILE A 356 0.53 11.63 -10.84
CA ILE A 356 0.92 10.23 -10.67
C ILE A 356 -0.16 9.39 -11.33
N ARG A 357 0.26 8.46 -12.18
CA ARG A 357 -0.62 7.67 -13.04
C ARG A 357 -0.20 6.22 -13.06
N SER A 358 -1.16 5.33 -13.29
CA SER A 358 -0.84 3.95 -13.63
C SER A 358 -0.13 3.90 -14.99
N SER A 359 0.86 3.02 -15.14
CA SER A 359 1.63 2.84 -16.38
C SER A 359 0.86 2.03 -17.44
N GLY A 360 -0.36 2.49 -17.79
CA GLY A 360 -1.21 1.94 -18.84
C GLY A 360 -0.89 2.43 -20.26
N PRO A 361 -1.51 1.84 -21.30
CA PRO A 361 -1.37 2.25 -22.70
C PRO A 361 -1.68 3.72 -22.96
N MET A 362 -2.73 4.23 -22.31
CA MET A 362 -3.08 5.63 -22.35
C MET A 362 -2.44 6.38 -21.19
N ASN A 363 -1.77 7.47 -21.52
CA ASN A 363 -1.26 8.45 -20.58
C ASN A 363 -2.35 9.47 -20.24
N VAL A 364 -2.66 9.53 -18.94
CA VAL A 364 -3.63 10.47 -18.36
C VAL A 364 -2.86 11.43 -17.45
N GLY A 365 -2.57 12.62 -17.96
CA GLY A 365 -1.96 13.71 -17.23
C GLY A 365 -3.01 14.69 -16.70
N MET A 366 -2.70 15.37 -15.61
CA MET A 366 -3.53 16.40 -15.01
C MET A 366 -2.72 17.64 -14.66
N ASP A 367 -3.31 18.81 -14.86
CA ASP A 367 -2.67 20.08 -14.53
C ASP A 367 -3.68 21.09 -13.99
N MET A 368 -3.25 21.87 -13.01
CA MET A 368 -4.03 22.97 -12.41
C MET A 368 -3.27 24.31 -12.49
N GLY A 369 -2.17 24.36 -13.25
CA GLY A 369 -1.28 25.50 -13.30
C GLY A 369 -0.24 25.45 -12.17
N THR A 370 0.07 26.60 -11.58
CA THR A 370 1.15 26.73 -10.58
C THR A 370 0.59 26.69 -9.15
N PRO A 371 0.68 25.56 -8.44
CA PRO A 371 0.34 25.49 -7.03
C PRO A 371 1.31 26.30 -6.15
N PRO A 372 0.90 26.69 -4.93
CA PRO A 372 -0.45 26.48 -4.40
C PRO A 372 -1.49 27.39 -5.05
N ILE A 373 -2.76 26.97 -5.00
CA ILE A 373 -3.91 27.73 -5.47
C ILE A 373 -4.41 28.62 -4.32
N GLY A 374 -4.53 29.93 -4.60
CA GLY A 374 -5.06 30.90 -3.65
C GLY A 374 -6.58 30.73 -3.49
N ILE A 375 -7.03 30.65 -2.24
CA ILE A 375 -8.45 30.63 -1.88
C ILE A 375 -8.81 31.96 -1.26
N ASN A 376 -9.69 32.71 -1.93
CA ASN A 376 -10.28 33.91 -1.35
C ASN A 376 -11.40 33.51 -0.39
N THR A 377 -11.17 33.75 0.90
CA THR A 377 -12.14 33.37 1.95
C THR A 377 -13.27 34.37 2.12
N GLU A 378 -13.13 35.59 1.57
CA GLU A 378 -14.13 36.66 1.67
C GLU A 378 -15.14 36.60 0.52
N SER A 379 -14.66 36.37 -0.70
CA SER A 379 -15.52 36.36 -1.90
C SER A 379 -16.40 35.11 -1.98
N GLY A 380 -16.01 34.02 -1.32
CA GLY A 380 -16.69 32.73 -1.40
C GLY A 380 -16.62 32.06 -2.77
N LYS A 381 -16.00 32.70 -3.76
CA LYS A 381 -15.98 32.26 -5.16
C LYS A 381 -14.55 32.16 -5.63
N VAL A 382 -14.05 30.93 -5.65
CA VAL A 382 -12.76 30.59 -6.26
C VAL A 382 -13.07 29.67 -7.41
N GLN A 383 -12.61 30.04 -8.60
CA GLN A 383 -12.71 29.23 -9.80
C GLN A 383 -11.32 28.97 -10.36
N PHE A 384 -11.03 27.72 -10.66
CA PHE A 384 -9.79 27.32 -11.31
C PHE A 384 -10.08 26.29 -12.40
N LYS A 385 -9.09 26.06 -13.24
CA LYS A 385 -9.16 25.10 -14.35
C LYS A 385 -8.32 23.88 -13.99
N LEU A 386 -8.93 22.70 -14.11
CA LEU A 386 -8.24 21.42 -14.04
C LEU A 386 -8.20 20.84 -15.45
N GLY A 387 -7.02 20.89 -16.08
CA GLY A 387 -6.76 20.25 -17.36
C GLY A 387 -6.49 18.76 -17.18
N VAL A 388 -7.09 17.93 -18.03
CA VAL A 388 -6.83 16.50 -18.14
C VAL A 388 -6.33 16.23 -19.56
N GLY A 389 -5.06 15.90 -19.67
CA GLY A 389 -4.41 15.51 -20.92
C GLY A 389 -4.52 14.00 -21.14
N LEU A 390 -5.04 13.61 -22.28
CA LEU A 390 -5.13 12.23 -22.75
C LEU A 390 -4.18 12.08 -23.93
N SER A 391 -3.25 11.14 -23.84
CA SER A 391 -2.32 10.85 -24.95
C SER A 391 -2.03 9.37 -25.02
N ASN A 392 -1.79 8.87 -26.22
CA ASN A 392 -1.33 7.52 -26.39
C ASN A 392 0.16 7.42 -26.05
N ALA A 393 0.52 6.62 -25.05
CA ALA A 393 1.92 6.46 -24.64
C ALA A 393 2.58 5.22 -25.23
N TRP A 394 1.82 4.30 -25.85
CA TRP A 394 2.27 2.96 -26.20
C TRP A 394 2.07 2.62 -27.69
N GLN A 395 2.47 1.41 -28.08
CA GLN A 395 2.43 0.91 -29.46
C GLN A 395 1.02 0.46 -29.94
N GLY A 396 -0.04 0.68 -29.16
CA GLY A 396 -1.41 0.35 -29.52
C GLY A 396 -2.15 1.51 -30.17
N GLU A 397 -3.25 1.22 -30.86
CA GLU A 397 -4.18 2.21 -31.39
C GLU A 397 -5.38 2.32 -30.44
N LEU A 398 -5.62 3.50 -29.87
CA LEU A 398 -6.83 3.76 -29.09
C LEU A 398 -8.04 3.64 -30.03
N LYS A 399 -9.03 2.83 -29.66
CA LYS A 399 -10.26 2.68 -30.46
C LYS A 399 -11.38 3.58 -29.95
N LYS A 400 -11.60 3.58 -28.64
CA LYS A 400 -12.73 4.29 -28.05
C LYS A 400 -12.50 4.54 -26.58
N ILE A 401 -12.78 5.76 -26.13
CA ILE A 401 -12.96 6.04 -24.70
C ILE A 401 -14.42 5.76 -24.34
N LYS A 402 -14.64 4.78 -23.46
CA LYS A 402 -15.96 4.39 -22.99
C LYS A 402 -16.41 5.27 -21.84
N GLU A 403 -15.53 5.51 -20.87
CA GLU A 403 -15.87 6.28 -19.68
C GLU A 403 -14.68 7.14 -19.24
N LEU A 404 -14.98 8.36 -18.79
CA LEU A 404 -14.04 9.24 -18.13
C LEU A 404 -14.72 9.79 -16.88
N PHE A 405 -14.12 9.49 -15.72
CA PHE A 405 -14.59 9.94 -14.42
C PHE A 405 -13.60 10.94 -13.84
N MET A 406 -14.13 12.03 -13.29
CA MET A 406 -13.40 12.98 -12.47
C MET A 406 -13.91 12.88 -11.04
N ILE A 407 -13.01 12.60 -10.11
CA ILE A 407 -13.32 12.57 -8.69
C ILE A 407 -12.63 13.78 -8.07
N VAL A 408 -13.43 14.67 -7.50
CA VAL A 408 -12.94 15.88 -6.84
C VAL A 408 -13.28 15.82 -5.35
N PRO A 409 -12.45 16.37 -4.46
CA PRO A 409 -12.74 16.37 -3.03
C PRO A 409 -14.01 17.16 -2.70
N LYS A 410 -14.64 16.84 -1.57
CA LYS A 410 -15.79 17.59 -1.07
C LYS A 410 -15.45 19.07 -0.87
N GLY A 411 -16.44 19.90 -1.15
CA GLY A 411 -16.30 21.35 -1.20
C GLY A 411 -15.67 21.88 -2.50
N PHE A 412 -15.43 21.00 -3.49
CA PHE A 412 -15.21 21.40 -4.87
C PHE A 412 -16.32 20.85 -5.77
N GLU A 413 -16.72 21.64 -6.75
CA GLU A 413 -17.74 21.31 -7.74
C GLU A 413 -17.24 21.61 -9.15
N ILE A 414 -17.46 20.68 -10.08
CA ILE A 414 -17.23 20.92 -11.50
C ILE A 414 -18.48 21.58 -12.08
N VAL A 415 -18.37 22.84 -12.50
CA VAL A 415 -19.48 23.60 -13.11
C VAL A 415 -19.57 23.47 -14.61
N GLY A 416 -18.50 23.03 -15.26
CA GLY A 416 -18.52 22.87 -16.70
C GLY A 416 -17.22 22.31 -17.23
N ILE A 417 -17.25 22.02 -18.52
CA ILE A 417 -16.15 21.42 -19.25
C ILE A 417 -15.94 22.16 -20.57
N THR A 418 -14.68 22.38 -20.91
CA THR A 418 -14.26 23.00 -22.17
C THR A 418 -13.41 22.01 -22.94
N GLY A 419 -13.58 21.96 -24.27
CA GLY A 419 -12.83 21.07 -25.17
C GLY A 419 -13.59 19.86 -25.69
N LEU A 420 -14.78 19.52 -25.15
CA LEU A 420 -15.57 18.34 -25.56
C LEU A 420 -16.93 18.65 -26.23
N GLY A 421 -17.15 19.88 -26.69
CA GLY A 421 -18.47 20.30 -27.16
C GLY A 421 -19.52 20.30 -26.03
N LYS A 422 -20.65 20.97 -26.23
CA LYS A 422 -21.83 20.93 -25.34
C LYS A 422 -21.72 21.43 -23.89
N GLY A 423 -20.66 22.15 -23.52
CA GLY A 423 -20.61 22.93 -22.27
C GLY A 423 -21.02 22.12 -21.03
N GLU A 424 -21.99 22.62 -20.25
CA GLU A 424 -22.42 21.98 -18.99
C GLU A 424 -23.06 20.59 -19.16
N LYS A 425 -23.70 20.31 -20.30
CA LYS A 425 -24.39 19.02 -20.55
C LYS A 425 -23.42 17.85 -20.81
N ALA A 426 -22.14 18.14 -20.93
CA ALA A 426 -21.11 17.13 -21.18
C ALA A 426 -20.65 16.39 -19.90
N ILE A 427 -21.11 16.81 -18.72
CA ILE A 427 -20.79 16.18 -17.43
C ILE A 427 -22.05 15.84 -16.65
N GLN A 428 -21.99 14.75 -15.89
CA GLN A 428 -23.05 14.31 -15.00
C GLN A 428 -22.46 14.02 -13.61
N LYS A 429 -22.95 14.69 -12.57
CA LYS A 429 -22.63 14.34 -11.19
C LYS A 429 -23.30 13.01 -10.85
N ILE A 430 -22.52 12.06 -10.35
CA ILE A 430 -22.96 10.71 -9.98
C ILE A 430 -22.45 10.38 -8.57
N ASN A 431 -22.99 9.33 -7.96
CA ASN A 431 -22.48 8.80 -6.69
C ASN A 431 -21.34 7.80 -6.93
N CYS A 432 -20.51 7.56 -5.92
CA CYS A 432 -19.42 6.57 -5.94
C CYS A 432 -19.90 5.17 -6.32
N ASN A 433 -21.14 4.80 -5.99
CA ASN A 433 -21.75 3.50 -6.36
C ASN A 433 -21.98 3.29 -7.87
N PHE A 434 -21.79 4.34 -8.69
CA PHE A 434 -21.85 4.26 -10.14
C PHE A 434 -20.47 4.13 -10.80
N LEU A 435 -19.39 4.14 -10.02
CA LEU A 435 -18.07 3.74 -10.50
C LEU A 435 -18.06 2.23 -10.81
N PRO A 436 -17.07 1.72 -11.55
CA PRO A 436 -16.84 0.29 -11.63
C PRO A 436 -16.79 -0.34 -10.23
N LYS A 437 -17.35 -1.54 -10.06
CA LYS A 437 -17.50 -2.18 -8.73
C LYS A 437 -16.17 -2.30 -7.99
N GLU A 438 -15.07 -2.40 -8.73
CA GLU A 438 -13.73 -2.59 -8.21
C GLU A 438 -13.10 -1.28 -7.69
N ASP A 439 -13.79 -0.15 -7.92
CA ASP A 439 -13.43 1.18 -7.44
C ASP A 439 -14.33 1.64 -6.28
N PHE A 440 -15.30 0.84 -5.83
CA PHE A 440 -16.19 1.20 -4.70
C PHE A 440 -15.44 1.49 -3.40
N GLY A 441 -14.29 0.86 -3.17
CA GLY A 441 -13.43 1.14 -2.02
C GLY A 441 -12.45 2.31 -2.21
N LEU A 442 -12.44 2.94 -3.38
CA LEU A 442 -11.51 4.04 -3.72
C LEU A 442 -12.18 5.43 -3.67
N CYS A 443 -13.49 5.47 -3.41
CA CYS A 443 -14.34 6.64 -3.45
C CYS A 443 -15.28 6.64 -2.24
N ASP A 444 -15.51 7.81 -1.65
CA ASP A 444 -16.46 8.01 -0.55
C ASP A 444 -17.32 9.25 -0.83
N ASP A 445 -18.65 9.08 -0.96
CA ASP A 445 -19.60 10.15 -1.27
C ASP A 445 -19.62 11.28 -0.20
N GLN A 446 -19.15 10.98 1.02
CA GLN A 446 -18.98 11.97 2.09
C GLN A 446 -17.75 12.85 1.89
N LEU A 447 -16.69 12.28 1.30
CA LEU A 447 -15.40 12.94 1.13
C LEU A 447 -15.18 13.48 -0.27
N GLU A 448 -15.95 13.03 -1.25
CA GLU A 448 -15.71 13.27 -2.67
C GLU A 448 -17.01 13.54 -3.44
N ASN A 449 -16.86 14.19 -4.60
CA ASN A 449 -17.89 14.38 -5.61
C ASN A 449 -17.40 13.71 -6.90
N VAL A 450 -18.22 12.86 -7.52
CA VAL A 450 -17.86 12.15 -8.76
C VAL A 450 -18.61 12.73 -9.95
N TYR A 451 -17.89 12.95 -11.05
CA TYR A 451 -18.43 13.44 -12.30
C TYR A 451 -18.08 12.48 -13.42
N ARG A 452 -19.09 12.03 -14.17
CA ARG A 452 -18.94 11.24 -15.39
C ARG A 452 -19.06 12.15 -16.61
N VAL A 453 -18.10 12.08 -17.52
CA VAL A 453 -18.24 12.70 -18.84
C VAL A 453 -19.20 11.86 -19.69
N THR A 454 -20.17 12.50 -20.33
CA THR A 454 -21.19 11.79 -21.11
C THR A 454 -20.57 11.18 -22.37
N GLN A 455 -21.11 10.05 -22.84
CA GLN A 455 -20.61 9.40 -24.06
C GLN A 455 -20.71 10.34 -25.27
N GLU A 456 -21.75 11.17 -25.33
CA GLU A 456 -21.92 12.16 -26.39
C GLU A 456 -20.77 13.18 -26.42
N ALA A 457 -20.30 13.62 -25.25
CA ALA A 457 -19.15 14.51 -25.13
C ALA A 457 -17.83 13.80 -25.51
N LEU A 458 -17.66 12.53 -25.11
CA LEU A 458 -16.48 11.73 -25.47
C LEU A 458 -16.38 11.48 -26.99
N ASN A 459 -17.51 11.42 -27.70
CA ASN A 459 -17.52 11.25 -29.15
C ASN A 459 -16.99 12.47 -29.93
N TYR A 460 -16.77 13.62 -29.28
CA TYR A 460 -16.08 14.78 -29.88
C TYR A 460 -14.56 14.65 -29.84
N LEU A 461 -14.02 13.66 -29.11
CA LEU A 461 -12.60 13.35 -29.16
C LEU A 461 -12.25 12.73 -30.52
N PRO A 462 -11.07 13.06 -31.08
CA PRO A 462 -10.64 12.47 -32.34
C PRO A 462 -10.43 10.95 -32.20
N ASP A 463 -10.90 10.18 -33.18
CA ASP A 463 -10.79 8.72 -33.21
C ASP A 463 -9.33 8.24 -33.01
N ASN A 464 -8.37 8.97 -33.59
CA ASN A 464 -6.93 8.70 -33.47
C ASN A 464 -6.27 9.66 -32.48
N LEU A 465 -6.57 9.43 -31.20
CA LEU A 465 -6.17 10.29 -30.10
C LEU A 465 -4.66 10.26 -29.85
N LYS A 466 -3.91 11.04 -30.64
CA LYS A 466 -2.48 11.30 -30.38
C LYS A 466 -2.33 12.05 -29.07
N THR A 467 -3.03 13.19 -28.98
CA THR A 467 -3.14 14.03 -27.80
C THR A 467 -4.48 14.74 -27.83
N SER A 468 -5.17 14.79 -26.69
CA SER A 468 -6.33 15.66 -26.48
C SER A 468 -6.30 16.17 -25.05
N ALA A 469 -6.87 17.33 -24.82
CA ALA A 469 -6.95 17.92 -23.49
C ALA A 469 -8.38 18.34 -23.22
N VAL A 470 -8.83 18.05 -22.00
CA VAL A 470 -10.16 18.35 -21.51
C VAL A 470 -10.01 19.26 -20.30
N VAL A 471 -10.69 20.41 -20.29
CA VAL A 471 -10.53 21.37 -19.20
C VAL A 471 -11.81 21.42 -18.38
N PHE A 472 -11.71 21.04 -17.11
CA PHE A 472 -12.79 21.12 -16.14
C PHE A 472 -12.72 22.46 -15.42
N ASN A 473 -13.82 23.21 -15.44
CA ASN A 473 -13.97 24.43 -14.65
C ASN A 473 -14.47 24.00 -13.27
N VAL A 474 -13.63 24.20 -12.26
CA VAL A 474 -13.88 23.79 -10.88
C VAL A 474 -14.12 25.03 -10.02
N GLN A 475 -15.14 24.99 -9.18
CA GLN A 475 -15.44 26.01 -8.19
C GLN A 475 -15.46 25.43 -6.78
N ILE A 476 -15.35 26.28 -5.76
CA ILE A 476 -15.60 25.88 -4.37
C ILE A 476 -17.11 25.81 -4.11
N GLU A 477 -17.56 24.69 -3.56
CA GLU A 477 -18.92 24.45 -3.06
C GLU A 477 -18.92 24.68 -1.54
N GLY A 478 -19.63 25.70 -1.06
CA GLY A 478 -19.75 25.98 0.38
C GLY A 478 -18.72 26.97 0.94
N ASN A 479 -18.32 26.78 2.20
CA ASN A 479 -17.47 27.73 2.92
C ASN A 479 -15.97 27.49 2.61
N PRO A 480 -15.24 28.46 2.01
CA PRO A 480 -13.83 28.28 1.69
C PRO A 480 -12.93 28.01 2.91
N GLN A 481 -13.35 28.41 4.12
CA GLN A 481 -12.63 28.12 5.36
C GLN A 481 -12.63 26.62 5.71
N GLU A 482 -13.67 25.88 5.29
CA GLU A 482 -13.75 24.43 5.51
C GLU A 482 -12.75 23.68 4.63
N ILE A 483 -12.49 24.19 3.42
CA ILE A 483 -11.44 23.65 2.55
C ILE A 483 -10.07 23.76 3.23
N LEU A 484 -9.76 24.95 3.78
CA LEU A 484 -8.49 25.24 4.46
C LEU A 484 -8.34 24.56 5.83
N GLN A 485 -9.42 24.05 6.43
CA GLN A 485 -9.41 23.31 7.71
C GLN A 485 -8.71 24.06 8.86
N LYS A 486 -8.76 25.39 8.88
CA LYS A 486 -8.03 26.28 9.82
C LYS A 486 -6.49 26.13 9.76
N GLN A 487 -5.96 25.46 8.73
CA GLN A 487 -4.54 25.34 8.49
C GLN A 487 -4.10 26.40 7.47
N PRO A 488 -2.84 26.88 7.55
CA PRO A 488 -2.31 27.80 6.55
C PRO A 488 -2.21 27.16 5.16
N PHE A 489 -2.19 25.83 5.10
CA PHE A 489 -2.12 25.05 3.88
C PHE A 489 -2.97 23.79 4.03
N THR A 490 -3.60 23.37 2.94
CA THR A 490 -4.30 22.10 2.84
C THR A 490 -3.93 21.43 1.52
N ASN A 491 -3.75 20.11 1.53
CA ASN A 491 -3.57 19.33 0.31
C ASN A 491 -4.88 18.63 -0.06
N LYS A 492 -5.13 18.53 -1.36
CA LYS A 492 -6.29 17.82 -1.90
C LYS A 492 -5.87 17.01 -3.12
N TYR A 493 -6.58 15.91 -3.33
CA TYR A 493 -6.31 14.97 -4.42
C TYR A 493 -7.44 15.07 -5.43
N PHE A 494 -7.10 15.38 -6.66
CA PHE A 494 -8.00 15.30 -7.81
C PHE A 494 -7.68 14.00 -8.52
N LYS A 495 -8.69 13.19 -8.82
CA LYS A 495 -8.48 11.86 -9.40
C LYS A 495 -9.21 11.77 -10.74
N THR A 496 -8.65 10.98 -11.64
CA THR A 496 -9.24 10.69 -12.95
C THR A 496 -9.12 9.21 -13.25
N THR A 497 -10.25 8.60 -13.59
CA THR A 497 -10.31 7.23 -14.08
C THR A 497 -10.77 7.25 -15.52
N VAL A 498 -10.04 6.59 -16.42
CA VAL A 498 -10.44 6.48 -17.83
C VAL A 498 -10.51 5.01 -18.22
N ILE A 499 -11.63 4.63 -18.84
CA ILE A 499 -11.92 3.29 -19.34
C ILE A 499 -12.04 3.36 -20.86
N TYR A 500 -11.29 2.51 -21.56
CA TYR A 500 -11.16 2.58 -23.00
C TYR A 500 -10.86 1.23 -23.63
N ASP A 501 -11.11 1.15 -24.93
CA ASP A 501 -10.72 0.04 -25.78
C ASP A 501 -9.52 0.44 -26.63
N TYR A 502 -8.58 -0.47 -26.82
CA TYR A 502 -7.44 -0.27 -27.70
C TYR A 502 -7.08 -1.55 -28.46
N GLU A 503 -6.38 -1.41 -29.58
CA GLU A 503 -5.97 -2.53 -30.43
C GLU A 503 -4.45 -2.54 -30.60
N LEU A 504 -3.86 -3.72 -30.52
CA LEU A 504 -2.47 -3.98 -30.89
C LEU A 504 -2.45 -4.66 -32.24
N LYS A 505 -1.54 -4.26 -33.12
CA LYS A 505 -1.33 -4.90 -34.43
C LYS A 505 0.13 -5.21 -34.62
N LYS A 506 0.45 -6.43 -35.04
CA LYS A 506 1.79 -6.84 -35.45
C LYS A 506 1.70 -7.64 -36.75
N LYS A 507 2.63 -7.39 -37.66
CA LYS A 507 2.66 -8.02 -38.98
C LYS A 507 3.91 -8.86 -39.14
N THR A 508 3.79 -10.03 -39.76
CA THR A 508 4.92 -10.86 -40.18
C THR A 508 4.75 -11.27 -41.63
N SER A 509 5.86 -11.49 -42.33
CA SER A 509 5.83 -11.81 -43.75
C SER A 509 6.12 -13.29 -43.98
N VAL A 510 5.36 -13.90 -44.89
CA VAL A 510 5.54 -15.29 -45.34
C VAL A 510 5.62 -15.32 -46.86
N ILE A 511 6.42 -16.23 -47.40
CA ILE A 511 6.60 -16.41 -48.85
C ILE A 511 6.10 -17.81 -49.23
N VAL A 512 5.13 -17.88 -50.12
CA VAL A 512 4.66 -19.15 -50.70
C VAL A 512 5.24 -19.31 -52.09
N LYS A 513 5.98 -20.40 -52.31
CA LYS A 513 6.58 -20.75 -53.60
C LYS A 513 5.77 -21.82 -54.31
N LYS A 514 5.84 -21.82 -55.65
CA LYS A 514 5.37 -22.95 -56.44
C LYS A 514 6.24 -24.18 -56.13
N ARG A 515 5.60 -25.34 -56.04
CA ARG A 515 6.27 -26.62 -55.72
C ARG A 515 7.18 -27.10 -56.86
#